data_AF-A0A329E9T4-F1
#
_entry.id   AF-A0A329E9T4-F1
#
_cell.length_a   1.000
_cell.length_b   1.000
_cell.length_c   1.000
_cell.angle_alpha   90.00
_cell.angle_beta   90.00
_cell.angle_gamma   90.00
#
_symmetry.space_group_name_H-M   'P 1'
#
loop_
_entity.id
_entity.type
_entity.pdbx_description
1 polymer ?
#
loop_
_entity_poly.entity_id
_entity_poly.type
_entity_poly.pdbx_seq_one_letter_code
_entity_poly.pdbx_strand_id
1 'polypeptide(L)'
;MIIRYIAIFLVALSLGAYVSFYAVTDQVGSVTDTQYKKGLEKGVIAFRQTNGKDSAPLVEKSNMLARYTMCELEGVESDALATVLVLDALQLGMLTKQNQELVADTLHTALSLYTKLDGKYSEQGVLNQVLVQYCEANLQFFGDCSKVQNLAEKDLSKHSPKCT
;
A
#
# COMPACT_ATOMS: atom_id res chain seq x y z
N MET A 1 -30.35 -57.77 -13.77
CA MET A 1 -30.12 -56.85 -14.90
C MET A 1 -30.27 -55.39 -14.50
N ILE A 2 -31.40 -54.99 -13.90
CA ILE A 2 -31.71 -53.59 -13.54
C ILE A 2 -30.62 -52.90 -12.69
N ILE A 3 -30.05 -53.60 -11.70
CA ILE A 3 -29.02 -53.03 -10.80
C ILE A 3 -27.74 -52.64 -11.56
N ARG A 4 -27.36 -53.38 -12.61
CA ARG A 4 -26.17 -53.04 -13.43
C ARG A 4 -26.38 -51.78 -14.27
N TYR A 5 -27.59 -51.58 -14.80
CA TYR A 5 -27.91 -50.37 -15.56
C TYR A 5 -27.99 -49.12 -14.68
N ILE A 6 -28.50 -49.26 -13.45
CA ILE A 6 -28.51 -48.16 -12.46
C ILE A 6 -27.07 -47.75 -12.10
N ALA A 7 -26.18 -48.71 -11.87
CA ALA A 7 -24.77 -48.42 -11.57
C ALA A 7 -24.05 -47.70 -12.72
N ILE A 8 -24.26 -48.13 -13.97
CA ILE A 8 -23.67 -47.49 -15.16
C ILE A 8 -24.21 -46.06 -15.31
N PHE A 9 -25.50 -45.85 -15.08
CA PHE A 9 -26.11 -44.53 -15.15
C PHE A 9 -25.56 -43.58 -14.09
N LEU A 10 -25.37 -44.04 -12.84
CA LEU A 10 -24.78 -43.24 -11.77
C LEU A 10 -23.33 -42.85 -12.05
N VAL A 11 -22.54 -43.75 -12.66
CA VAL A 11 -21.14 -43.46 -13.03
C VAL A 11 -21.08 -42.45 -14.19
N ALA A 12 -21.95 -42.60 -15.20
CA ALA A 12 -22.02 -41.65 -16.31
C ALA A 12 -22.48 -40.25 -15.85
N LEU A 13 -23.45 -40.20 -14.93
CA LEU A 13 -23.98 -38.94 -14.40
C LEU A 13 -22.96 -38.22 -13.51
N SER A 14 -22.19 -38.95 -12.70
CA SER A 14 -21.12 -38.38 -11.89
C SER A 14 -19.94 -37.89 -12.71
N LEU A 15 -19.54 -38.61 -13.77
CA LEU A 15 -18.53 -38.14 -14.74
C LEU A 15 -18.99 -36.90 -15.49
N GLY A 16 -20.24 -36.87 -15.96
CA GLY A 16 -20.82 -35.71 -16.64
C GLY A 16 -20.88 -34.48 -15.74
N ALA A 17 -21.33 -34.65 -14.49
CA ALA A 17 -21.38 -33.56 -13.51
C ALA A 17 -20.00 -33.01 -13.18
N TYR A 18 -18.98 -33.88 -13.05
CA TYR A 18 -17.60 -33.47 -12.76
C TYR A 18 -17.01 -32.61 -13.90
N VAL A 19 -17.17 -33.04 -15.15
CA VAL A 19 -16.65 -32.30 -16.32
C VAL A 19 -17.38 -30.97 -16.50
N SER A 20 -18.70 -30.94 -16.34
CA SER A 20 -19.48 -29.70 -16.42
C SER A 20 -19.13 -28.73 -15.29
N PHE A 21 -18.92 -29.22 -14.08
CA PHE A 21 -18.48 -28.38 -12.96
C PHE A 21 -17.10 -27.78 -13.25
N TYR A 22 -16.13 -28.58 -13.69
CA TYR A 22 -14.77 -28.12 -13.97
C TYR A 22 -14.73 -27.05 -15.07
N ALA A 23 -15.44 -27.27 -16.18
CA ALA A 23 -15.49 -26.31 -17.29
C ALA A 23 -16.15 -24.98 -16.90
N VAL A 24 -17.21 -25.02 -16.08
CA VAL A 24 -17.89 -23.82 -15.59
C VAL A 24 -17.02 -23.09 -14.55
N THR A 25 -16.37 -23.81 -13.63
CA THR A 25 -15.50 -23.18 -12.63
C THR A 25 -14.27 -22.53 -13.24
N ASP A 26 -13.69 -23.11 -14.30
CA ASP A 26 -12.50 -22.55 -14.98
C ASP A 26 -12.84 -21.31 -15.83
N GLN A 27 -14.01 -21.33 -16.50
CA GLN A 27 -14.53 -20.16 -17.21
C GLN A 27 -14.96 -19.03 -16.26
N VAL A 28 -15.62 -19.36 -15.15
CA VAL A 28 -16.01 -18.35 -14.15
C VAL A 28 -14.80 -17.81 -13.42
N GLY A 29 -13.82 -18.66 -13.06
CA GLY A 29 -12.57 -18.25 -12.40
C GLY A 29 -11.72 -17.30 -13.24
N SER A 30 -11.55 -17.59 -14.53
CA SER A 30 -10.78 -16.73 -15.45
C SER A 30 -11.45 -15.38 -15.74
N VAL A 31 -12.78 -15.33 -15.81
CA VAL A 31 -13.55 -14.08 -16.02
C VAL A 31 -13.60 -13.25 -14.74
N THR A 32 -13.85 -13.87 -13.59
CA THR A 32 -13.90 -13.17 -12.30
C THR A 32 -12.55 -12.56 -11.96
N ASP A 33 -11.46 -13.34 -12.01
CA ASP A 33 -10.19 -12.86 -11.46
C ASP A 33 -9.59 -11.72 -12.31
N THR A 34 -9.72 -11.76 -13.64
CA THR A 34 -9.15 -10.71 -14.51
C THR A 34 -10.03 -9.47 -14.67
N GLN A 35 -11.35 -9.62 -14.76
CA GLN A 35 -12.25 -8.45 -14.87
C GLN A 35 -12.48 -7.77 -13.53
N TYR A 36 -12.59 -8.52 -12.41
CA TYR A 36 -12.66 -7.89 -11.09
C TYR A 36 -11.37 -7.16 -10.77
N LYS A 37 -10.19 -7.75 -11.00
CA LYS A 37 -8.91 -7.04 -10.77
C LYS A 37 -8.82 -5.76 -11.58
N LYS A 38 -9.17 -5.79 -12.87
CA LYS A 38 -9.19 -4.59 -13.73
C LYS A 38 -10.23 -3.55 -13.29
N GLY A 39 -11.42 -3.99 -12.84
CA GLY A 39 -12.46 -3.11 -12.33
C GLY A 39 -12.08 -2.45 -11.01
N LEU A 40 -11.48 -3.24 -10.10
CA LEU A 40 -10.93 -2.78 -8.83
C LEU A 40 -9.77 -1.79 -9.07
N GLU A 41 -8.84 -2.09 -9.97
CA GLU A 41 -7.72 -1.23 -10.31
C GLU A 41 -8.20 0.12 -10.90
N LYS A 42 -9.16 0.10 -11.82
CA LYS A 42 -9.80 1.32 -12.32
C LYS A 42 -10.52 2.10 -11.21
N GLY A 43 -11.22 1.39 -10.31
CA GLY A 43 -11.89 1.99 -9.16
C GLY A 43 -10.93 2.67 -8.19
N VAL A 44 -9.78 2.03 -7.90
CA VAL A 44 -8.72 2.57 -7.04
C VAL A 44 -8.07 3.80 -7.68
N ILE A 45 -7.80 3.76 -8.98
CA ILE A 45 -7.24 4.92 -9.71
C ILE A 45 -8.23 6.09 -9.71
N ALA A 46 -9.52 5.83 -9.97
CA ALA A 46 -10.56 6.85 -9.93
C ALA A 46 -10.71 7.45 -8.52
N PHE A 47 -10.78 6.60 -7.49
CA PHE A 47 -10.83 7.02 -6.09
C PHE A 47 -9.64 7.91 -5.70
N ARG A 48 -8.42 7.50 -6.08
CA ARG A 48 -7.21 8.29 -5.88
C ARG A 48 -7.30 9.67 -6.53
N GLN A 49 -7.83 9.74 -7.74
CA GLN A 49 -7.95 10.99 -8.50
C GLN A 49 -9.01 11.92 -7.89
N THR A 50 -10.16 11.40 -7.47
CA THR A 50 -11.25 12.20 -6.91
C THR A 50 -10.87 12.80 -5.55
N ASN A 51 -10.15 12.06 -4.71
CA ASN A 51 -9.86 12.48 -3.34
C ASN A 51 -8.48 13.15 -3.17
N GLY A 52 -7.70 13.30 -4.25
CA GLY A 52 -6.35 13.89 -4.19
C GLY A 52 -6.32 15.33 -3.67
N LYS A 53 -7.26 16.18 -4.11
CA LYS A 53 -7.29 17.60 -3.72
C LYS A 53 -7.62 17.82 -2.24
N ASP A 54 -8.56 17.03 -1.71
CA ASP A 54 -9.06 17.23 -0.33
C ASP A 54 -8.15 16.58 0.71
N SER A 55 -7.33 15.61 0.30
CA SER A 55 -6.37 14.91 1.16
C SER A 55 -4.99 15.55 1.19
N ALA A 56 -4.58 16.29 0.15
CA ALA A 56 -3.27 16.94 0.10
C ALA A 56 -2.98 17.84 1.32
N PRO A 57 -3.92 18.69 1.79
CA PRO A 57 -3.70 19.47 3.01
C PRO A 57 -3.53 18.60 4.26
N LEU A 58 -4.22 17.46 4.33
CA LEU A 58 -4.09 16.54 5.47
C LEU A 58 -2.73 15.86 5.49
N VAL A 59 -2.24 15.39 4.34
CA VAL A 59 -0.90 14.81 4.20
C VAL A 59 0.16 15.85 4.55
N GLU A 60 0.04 17.07 4.05
CA GLU A 60 0.96 18.18 4.33
C GLU A 60 1.00 18.51 5.84
N LYS A 61 -0.17 18.66 6.48
CA LYS A 61 -0.24 18.95 7.91
C LYS A 61 0.26 17.80 8.76
N SER A 62 0.00 16.56 8.36
CA SER A 62 0.53 15.39 9.05
C SER A 62 2.06 15.34 8.99
N ASN A 63 2.66 15.59 7.80
CA ASN A 63 4.11 15.71 7.66
C ASN A 63 4.69 16.86 8.50
N MET A 64 4.03 18.01 8.50
CA MET A 64 4.46 19.17 9.30
C MET A 64 4.45 18.84 10.80
N LEU A 65 3.36 18.27 11.31
CA LEU A 65 3.22 17.90 12.71
C LEU A 65 4.18 16.78 13.11
N ALA A 66 4.41 15.80 12.23
CA ALA A 66 5.39 14.73 12.47
C ALA A 66 6.79 15.33 12.66
N ARG A 67 7.19 16.24 11.76
CA ARG A 67 8.50 16.93 11.86
C ARG A 67 8.61 17.78 13.11
N TYR A 68 7.59 18.57 13.41
CA TYR A 68 7.54 19.38 14.62
C TYR A 68 7.69 18.51 15.87
N THR A 69 6.94 17.42 15.95
CA THR A 69 7.02 16.44 17.05
C THR A 69 8.42 15.85 17.16
N MET A 70 9.01 15.45 16.03
CA MET A 70 10.37 14.91 16.02
C MET A 70 11.44 15.91 16.45
N CYS A 71 11.27 17.20 16.16
CA CYS A 71 12.24 18.27 16.47
C CYS A 71 12.09 18.83 17.89
N GLU A 72 10.86 19.07 18.34
CA GLU A 72 10.59 19.88 19.54
C GLU A 72 10.23 19.04 20.77
N LEU A 73 9.81 17.79 20.57
CA LEU A 73 9.40 16.91 21.65
C LEU A 73 10.38 15.75 21.79
N GLU A 74 10.79 15.47 23.03
CA GLU A 74 11.68 14.35 23.38
C GLU A 74 10.90 13.25 24.12
N GLY A 75 11.37 12.01 23.99
CA GLY A 75 10.84 10.85 24.71
C GLY A 75 9.96 9.93 23.89
N VAL A 76 9.57 8.81 24.50
CA VAL A 76 8.85 7.69 23.87
C VAL A 76 7.51 8.13 23.29
N GLU A 77 6.78 8.99 24.00
CA GLU A 77 5.48 9.50 23.56
C GLU A 77 5.59 10.39 22.32
N SER A 78 6.68 11.16 22.21
CA SER A 78 6.99 11.95 21.02
C SER A 78 7.28 11.06 19.81
N ASP A 79 8.12 10.03 20.00
CA ASP A 79 8.46 9.09 18.93
C ASP A 79 7.22 8.31 18.45
N ALA A 80 6.32 7.92 19.36
CA ALA A 80 5.05 7.28 19.01
C ALA A 80 4.11 8.24 18.24
N LEU A 81 3.97 9.49 18.71
CA LEU A 81 3.13 10.48 18.05
C LEU A 81 3.65 10.81 16.64
N ALA A 82 4.96 11.00 16.49
CA ALA A 82 5.60 11.20 15.19
C ALA A 82 5.37 10.00 14.27
N THR A 83 5.43 8.77 14.81
CA THR A 83 5.16 7.53 14.06
C THR A 83 3.73 7.48 13.54
N VAL A 84 2.74 7.79 14.37
CA VAL A 84 1.33 7.83 13.93
C VAL A 84 1.14 8.85 12.82
N LEU A 85 1.67 10.07 12.98
CA LEU A 85 1.54 11.14 11.98
C LEU A 85 2.21 10.79 10.65
N VAL A 86 3.36 10.11 10.68
CA VAL A 86 4.02 9.61 9.46
C VAL A 86 3.20 8.50 8.80
N LEU A 87 2.66 7.57 9.57
CA LEU A 87 1.83 6.49 9.03
C LEU A 87 0.56 7.04 8.39
N ASP A 88 -0.09 8.02 9.02
CA ASP A 88 -1.27 8.70 8.47
C ASP A 88 -0.93 9.40 7.14
N ALA A 89 0.20 10.10 7.08
CA ALA A 89 0.66 10.77 5.86
C ALA A 89 0.93 9.77 4.72
N LEU A 90 1.65 8.68 5.03
CA LEU A 90 1.96 7.62 4.06
C LEU A 90 0.68 6.93 3.58
N GLN A 91 -0.24 6.55 4.47
CA GLN A 91 -1.48 5.89 4.10
C GLN A 91 -2.39 6.80 3.28
N LEU A 92 -2.58 8.04 3.71
CA LEU A 92 -3.39 9.01 2.96
C LEU A 92 -2.77 9.29 1.60
N GLY A 93 -1.47 9.54 1.53
CA GLY A 93 -0.77 9.77 0.26
C GLY A 93 -0.68 8.51 -0.63
N MET A 94 -0.87 7.32 -0.06
CA MET A 94 -1.05 6.08 -0.82
C MET A 94 -2.49 5.93 -1.31
N LEU A 95 -3.49 6.35 -0.55
CA LEU A 95 -4.89 6.21 -0.94
C LEU A 95 -5.37 7.30 -1.91
N THR A 96 -4.58 8.36 -2.08
CA THR A 96 -4.98 9.55 -2.83
C THR A 96 -3.87 10.03 -3.76
N LYS A 97 -4.22 10.74 -4.85
CA LYS A 97 -3.22 11.27 -5.78
C LYS A 97 -2.58 12.53 -5.20
N GLN A 98 -1.28 12.46 -4.91
CA GLN A 98 -0.47 13.57 -4.43
C GLN A 98 0.40 14.17 -5.55
N ASN A 99 0.82 15.42 -5.38
CA ASN A 99 1.78 16.06 -6.29
C ASN A 99 3.21 15.57 -5.97
N GLN A 100 4.15 15.76 -6.89
CA GLN A 100 5.52 15.25 -6.75
C GLN A 100 6.23 15.80 -5.50
N GLU A 101 6.01 17.08 -5.17
CA GLU A 101 6.63 17.75 -4.03
C GLU A 101 6.18 17.13 -2.71
N LEU A 102 4.87 16.95 -2.53
CA LEU A 102 4.29 16.37 -1.33
C LEU A 102 4.62 14.87 -1.20
N VAL A 103 4.77 14.16 -2.32
CA VAL A 103 5.26 12.78 -2.28
C VAL A 103 6.70 12.72 -1.77
N ALA A 104 7.58 13.57 -2.28
CA ALA A 104 8.97 13.67 -1.82
C ALA A 104 9.07 14.11 -0.35
N ASP A 105 8.26 15.10 0.05
CA ASP A 105 8.17 15.61 1.41
C ASP A 105 7.76 14.51 2.42
N THR A 106 6.75 13.71 2.06
CA THR A 106 6.27 12.59 2.88
C THR A 106 7.36 11.52 3.01
N LEU A 107 8.01 11.18 1.90
CA LEU A 107 9.11 10.20 1.90
C LEU A 107 10.26 10.67 2.79
N HIS A 108 10.65 11.94 2.67
CA HIS A 108 11.71 12.51 3.49
C HIS A 108 11.34 12.50 4.98
N THR A 109 10.12 12.93 5.31
CA THR A 109 9.65 12.96 6.70
C THR A 109 9.67 11.57 7.31
N ALA A 110 9.22 10.57 6.56
CA ALA A 110 9.20 9.18 7.01
C ALA A 110 10.61 8.57 7.14
N LEU A 111 11.53 8.92 6.23
CA LEU A 111 12.94 8.51 6.32
C LEU A 111 13.64 9.15 7.52
N SER A 112 13.37 10.42 7.81
CA SER A 112 13.90 11.11 9.01
C SER A 112 13.41 10.47 10.30
N LEU A 113 12.15 10.03 10.35
CA LEU A 113 11.66 9.27 11.48
C LEU A 113 12.34 7.90 11.57
N TYR A 114 12.45 7.18 10.44
CA TYR A 114 13.07 5.87 10.38
C TYR A 114 14.51 5.88 10.91
N THR A 115 15.29 6.93 10.60
CA THR A 115 16.65 7.11 11.13
C THR A 115 16.65 7.54 12.59
N LYS A 116 15.68 8.36 13.04
CA LYS A 116 15.55 8.74 14.47
C LYS A 116 15.26 7.54 15.37
N LEU A 117 14.46 6.59 14.89
CA LEU A 117 14.02 5.40 15.65
C LEU A 117 15.11 4.31 15.80
N ASP A 118 16.28 4.45 15.16
CA ASP A 118 17.36 3.46 15.00
C ASP A 118 17.42 2.36 16.08
N GLY A 119 16.73 1.24 15.81
CA GLY A 119 16.76 0.02 16.62
C GLY A 119 16.01 0.07 17.96
N LYS A 120 15.33 1.17 18.29
CA LYS A 120 14.66 1.35 19.59
C LYS A 120 13.26 0.74 19.68
N TYR A 121 12.58 0.50 18.56
CA TYR A 121 11.17 0.07 18.54
C TYR A 121 10.85 -1.00 17.50
N SER A 122 9.95 -1.93 17.86
CA SER A 122 9.35 -2.92 16.95
C SER A 122 8.58 -2.29 15.79
N GLU A 123 8.16 -1.03 15.96
CA GLU A 123 7.41 -0.23 14.99
C GLU A 123 8.22 0.13 13.74
N GLN A 124 9.55 0.05 13.81
CA GLN A 124 10.44 0.29 12.67
C GLN A 124 10.18 -0.71 11.52
N GLY A 125 9.76 -1.94 11.84
CA GLY A 125 9.37 -2.94 10.84
C GLY A 125 8.08 -2.58 10.09
N VAL A 126 7.08 -2.06 10.81
CA VAL A 126 5.81 -1.60 10.23
C VAL A 126 6.05 -0.35 9.37
N LEU A 127 6.83 0.60 9.88
CA LEU A 127 7.20 1.81 9.15
C LEU A 127 7.94 1.46 7.86
N ASN A 128 8.91 0.53 7.91
CA ASN A 128 9.63 0.04 6.73
C ASN A 128 8.69 -0.53 5.67
N GLN A 129 7.76 -1.40 6.09
CA GLN A 129 6.79 -2.02 5.18
C GLN A 129 5.91 -0.97 4.49
N VAL A 130 5.37 -0.01 5.24
CA VAL A 130 4.50 1.04 4.70
C VAL A 130 5.28 2.00 3.80
N LEU A 131 6.55 2.27 4.11
CA LEU A 131 7.41 3.15 3.31
C LEU A 131 7.75 2.53 1.94
N VAL A 132 8.03 1.23 1.90
CA VAL A 132 8.21 0.49 0.63
C VAL A 132 6.92 0.52 -0.19
N GLN A 133 5.78 0.21 0.43
CA GLN A 133 4.48 0.25 -0.25
C GLN A 133 4.15 1.64 -0.79
N TYR A 134 4.46 2.70 -0.02
CA TYR A 134 4.23 4.08 -0.44
C TYR A 134 5.08 4.46 -1.66
N CYS A 135 6.34 4.03 -1.67
CA CYS A 135 7.23 4.20 -2.80
C CYS A 135 6.72 3.44 -4.04
N GLU A 136 6.31 2.17 -3.87
CA GLU A 136 5.73 1.34 -4.95
C GLU A 136 4.46 1.97 -5.54
N ALA A 137 3.60 2.48 -4.68
CA ALA A 137 2.40 3.23 -5.05
C ALA A 137 2.67 4.48 -5.88
N ASN A 138 3.90 4.99 -5.83
CA ASN A 138 4.38 6.23 -6.42
C ASN A 138 5.61 6.01 -7.34
N LEU A 139 5.76 4.80 -7.90
CA LEU A 139 6.91 4.39 -8.75
C LEU A 139 7.25 5.36 -9.89
N GLN A 140 6.23 6.07 -10.40
CA GLN A 140 6.40 7.13 -11.41
C GLN A 140 7.44 8.20 -11.01
N PHE A 141 7.76 8.32 -9.72
CA PHE A 141 8.70 9.30 -9.19
C PHE A 141 10.04 8.71 -8.74
N PHE A 142 10.10 7.46 -8.26
CA PHE A 142 11.27 6.94 -7.53
C PHE A 142 12.04 5.79 -8.18
N GLY A 143 11.41 4.97 -9.04
CA GLY A 143 12.10 3.88 -9.74
C GLY A 143 12.26 2.61 -8.91
N ASP A 144 13.36 2.45 -8.16
CA ASP A 144 13.62 1.25 -7.34
C ASP A 144 13.30 1.50 -5.86
N CYS A 145 12.25 0.82 -5.37
CA CYS A 145 11.75 0.89 -4.00
C CYS A 145 12.13 -0.34 -3.15
N SER A 146 12.96 -1.25 -3.68
CA SER A 146 13.23 -2.57 -3.07
C SER A 146 13.88 -2.50 -1.68
N LYS A 147 14.60 -1.41 -1.38
CA LYS A 147 15.16 -1.12 -0.06
C LYS A 147 15.04 0.36 0.28
N VAL A 148 14.70 0.64 1.53
CA VAL A 148 14.62 2.00 2.08
C VAL A 148 15.96 2.76 2.00
N GLN A 149 17.08 2.04 2.06
CA GLN A 149 18.42 2.61 1.88
C GLN A 149 18.63 3.19 0.48
N ASN A 150 18.06 2.57 -0.56
CA ASN A 150 18.13 3.08 -1.93
C ASN A 150 17.33 4.39 -2.09
N LEU A 151 16.33 4.60 -1.24
CA LEU A 151 15.56 5.84 -1.17
C LEU A 151 16.33 6.93 -0.42
N ALA A 152 17.07 6.59 0.63
CA ALA A 152 17.89 7.50 1.41
C ALA A 152 19.12 8.05 0.65
N GLU A 153 19.73 7.24 -0.24
CA GLU A 153 20.90 7.64 -1.03
C GLU A 153 20.58 8.57 -2.21
N LYS A 154 19.31 8.63 -2.64
CA LYS A 154 18.89 9.40 -3.82
C LYS A 154 18.59 10.86 -3.46
N ASP A 155 19.64 11.67 -3.32
CA ASP A 155 19.67 13.14 -3.25
C ASP A 155 18.40 13.82 -2.67
N LEU A 156 17.94 13.32 -1.52
CA LEU A 156 16.90 13.95 -0.68
C LEU A 156 17.44 15.19 0.06
N SER A 157 18.73 15.47 -0.07
CA SER A 157 19.46 16.56 0.58
C SER A 157 18.84 17.94 0.36
N LYS A 158 18.21 18.17 -0.80
CA LYS A 158 17.50 19.42 -1.14
C LYS A 158 16.18 19.62 -0.39
N HIS A 159 15.61 18.54 0.15
CA HIS A 159 14.33 18.54 0.86
C HIS A 159 14.50 18.20 2.34
N SER A 160 15.74 18.26 2.87
CA SER A 160 16.00 18.20 4.30
C SER A 160 15.05 19.14 5.02
N PRO A 161 14.08 18.62 5.79
CA PRO A 161 13.14 19.45 6.48
C PRO A 161 13.94 20.25 7.49
N LYS A 162 13.92 21.56 7.32
CA LYS A 162 14.21 22.45 8.43
C LYS A 162 13.10 22.21 9.46
N CYS A 163 13.44 22.22 10.74
CA CYS A 163 12.44 22.33 11.80
C CYS A 163 11.78 23.72 11.68
N THR A 164 10.92 23.91 10.67
CA THR A 164 10.09 25.09 10.40
C THR A 164 8.97 24.72 9.46
#